data_AF-A0AA38FP19-F1
#
_entry.id   AF-A0AA38FP19-F1
#
_cell.length_a   1.000
_cell.length_b   1.000
_cell.length_c   1.000
_cell.angle_alpha   90.00
_cell.angle_beta   90.00
_cell.angle_gamma   90.00
#
_symmetry.space_group_name_H-M   'P 1'
#
loop_
_entity.id
_entity.type
_entity.pdbx_description
1 polymer ?
#
loop_
_entity_poly.entity_id
_entity_poly.type
_entity_poly.pdbx_seq_one_letter_code
_entity_poly.pdbx_strand_id
1 'polypeptide(L)'
;AQSKNFVTAWSSALGALLNILLCWLLVCKWSMGLDGAIISLNVAWWTPVIIQYVYATCGWCPQSWTGYSMNAFADLWPFIKLSVASGVMLCLELWYQKIVFLMAVKLKDTDVAVDSFSICLNINSWEMAIPLGFLVSNSVRVANELGAGRTREEKFAVAVSVITSTVIGMVLLILILAIRSDLATVFTNSTILQKGCL
;
A
#
# COMPACT_ATOMS: atom_id res chain seq x y z
N ALA A 1 -14.99 -17.54 -2.58
CA ALA A 1 -16.02 -16.50 -2.29
C ALA A 1 -15.45 -15.08 -2.31
N GLN A 2 -14.12 -14.90 -2.22
CA GLN A 2 -13.48 -13.59 -2.05
C GLN A 2 -12.88 -12.98 -3.34
N SER A 3 -13.21 -13.49 -4.54
CA SER A 3 -12.57 -13.06 -5.81
C SER A 3 -13.31 -11.92 -6.56
N LYS A 4 -14.50 -11.51 -6.10
CA LYS A 4 -15.29 -10.44 -6.73
C LYS A 4 -14.83 -9.06 -6.23
N ASN A 5 -13.62 -8.66 -6.61
CA ASN A 5 -12.98 -7.42 -6.11
C ASN A 5 -13.38 -6.15 -6.88
N PHE A 6 -14.32 -6.26 -7.84
CA PHE A 6 -14.75 -5.14 -8.67
C PHE A 6 -15.36 -4.00 -7.85
N VAL A 7 -16.13 -4.32 -6.81
CA VAL A 7 -16.71 -3.32 -5.89
C VAL A 7 -15.60 -2.56 -5.16
N THR A 8 -14.59 -3.28 -4.67
CA THR A 8 -13.42 -2.68 -4.01
C THR A 8 -12.63 -1.78 -4.97
N ALA A 9 -12.45 -2.20 -6.22
CA ALA A 9 -11.76 -1.40 -7.23
C ALA A 9 -12.51 -0.08 -7.51
N TRP A 10 -13.84 -0.15 -7.73
CA TRP A 10 -14.64 1.05 -7.97
C TRP A 10 -14.75 1.95 -6.75
N SER A 11 -14.87 1.39 -5.55
CA SER A 11 -14.94 2.19 -4.33
C SER A 11 -13.64 2.97 -4.11
N SER A 12 -12.49 2.37 -4.41
CA SER A 12 -11.19 3.05 -4.35
C SER A 12 -11.05 4.10 -5.44
N ALA A 13 -11.50 3.83 -6.67
CA ALA A 13 -11.48 4.81 -7.75
C ALA A 13 -12.37 6.03 -7.44
N LEU A 14 -13.55 5.81 -6.88
CA LEU A 14 -14.44 6.89 -6.42
C LEU A 14 -13.81 7.68 -5.27
N GLY A 15 -13.17 7.02 -4.30
CA GLY A 15 -12.43 7.68 -3.23
C GLY A 15 -11.30 8.58 -3.76
N ALA A 16 -10.55 8.11 -4.77
CA ALA A 16 -9.49 8.90 -5.40
C ALA A 16 -10.04 10.12 -6.15
N LEU A 17 -11.13 9.96 -6.93
CA LEU A 17 -11.79 11.07 -7.61
C LEU A 17 -12.32 12.10 -6.61
N LEU A 18 -12.95 11.63 -5.53
CA LEU A 18 -13.44 12.49 -4.47
C LEU A 18 -12.30 13.25 -3.79
N ASN A 19 -11.15 12.59 -3.56
CA ASN A 19 -9.97 13.25 -3.01
C ASN A 19 -9.50 14.40 -3.91
N ILE A 20 -9.41 14.19 -5.22
CA ILE A 20 -8.98 15.21 -6.18
C ILE A 20 -9.94 16.40 -6.14
N LEU A 21 -11.24 16.13 -6.17
CA LEU A 21 -12.29 17.16 -6.13
C LEU A 21 -12.26 17.95 -4.81
N LEU A 22 -12.14 17.26 -3.68
CA LEU A 22 -12.07 17.90 -2.35
C LEU A 22 -10.77 18.66 -2.14
N CYS A 23 -9.63 18.13 -2.58
CA CYS A 23 -8.36 18.87 -2.57
C CYS A 23 -8.49 20.18 -3.36
N TRP A 24 -9.03 20.12 -4.58
CA TRP A 24 -9.23 21.31 -5.38
C TRP A 24 -10.17 22.32 -4.70
N LEU A 25 -11.28 21.85 -4.14
CA LEU A 25 -12.25 22.73 -3.48
C LEU A 25 -11.69 23.33 -2.18
N LEU A 26 -11.22 22.50 -1.25
CA LEU A 26 -10.79 22.93 0.08
C LEU A 26 -9.47 23.71 0.03
N VAL A 27 -8.52 23.27 -0.78
CA VAL A 27 -7.18 23.87 -0.85
C VAL A 27 -7.16 25.03 -1.82
N CYS A 28 -7.65 24.87 -3.06
CA CYS A 28 -7.54 25.93 -4.07
C CYS A 28 -8.67 26.95 -3.97
N LYS A 29 -9.92 26.53 -3.75
CA LYS A 29 -11.07 27.46 -3.77
C LYS A 29 -11.35 28.12 -2.43
N TRP A 30 -11.27 27.36 -1.33
CA TRP A 30 -11.48 27.86 0.03
C TRP A 30 -10.20 28.25 0.76
N SER A 31 -9.03 28.06 0.13
CA SER A 31 -7.72 28.48 0.66
C SER A 31 -7.45 27.98 2.09
N MET A 32 -7.96 26.81 2.46
CA MET A 32 -7.77 26.22 3.79
C MET A 32 -6.37 25.61 3.99
N GLY A 33 -5.49 25.74 2.99
CA GLY A 33 -4.09 25.30 3.08
C GLY A 33 -3.93 23.82 3.43
N LEU A 34 -3.09 23.55 4.43
CA LEU A 34 -2.78 22.19 4.90
C LEU A 34 -4.00 21.48 5.51
N ASP A 35 -4.81 22.20 6.27
CA ASP A 35 -5.99 21.64 6.95
C ASP A 35 -6.99 21.11 5.92
N GLY A 36 -7.18 21.85 4.82
CA GLY A 36 -8.01 21.40 3.69
C GLY A 36 -7.52 20.09 3.07
N ALA A 37 -6.21 19.91 2.94
CA ALA A 37 -5.61 18.70 2.38
C ALA A 37 -5.73 17.49 3.34
N ILE A 38 -5.64 17.72 4.65
CA ILE A 38 -5.83 16.66 5.65
C ILE A 38 -7.30 16.21 5.65
N ILE A 39 -8.25 17.15 5.60
CA ILE A 39 -9.67 16.85 5.59
C ILE A 39 -10.06 16.07 4.34
N SER A 40 -9.62 16.51 3.15
CA SER A 40 -9.93 15.80 1.90
C SER A 40 -9.44 14.36 1.92
N LEU A 41 -8.21 14.13 2.41
CA LEU A 41 -7.62 12.79 2.52
C LEU A 41 -8.41 11.90 3.47
N ASN A 42 -8.79 12.41 4.64
CA ASN A 42 -9.60 11.66 5.60
C ASN A 42 -10.94 11.23 5.00
N VAL A 43 -11.65 12.15 4.34
CA VAL A 43 -12.94 11.84 3.69
C VAL A 43 -12.76 10.81 2.57
N ALA A 44 -11.70 10.95 1.76
CA ALA A 44 -11.39 10.00 0.70
C ALA A 44 -11.11 8.58 1.22
N TRP A 45 -10.41 8.45 2.35
CA TRP A 45 -10.10 7.14 2.95
C TRP A 45 -11.32 6.44 3.55
N TRP A 46 -12.28 7.20 4.10
CA TRP A 46 -13.53 6.63 4.63
C TRP A 46 -14.51 6.23 3.53
N THR A 47 -14.40 6.82 2.34
CA THR A 47 -15.29 6.55 1.20
C THR A 47 -15.36 5.06 0.85
N PRO A 48 -14.25 4.34 0.58
CA PRO A 48 -14.31 2.91 0.27
C PRO A 48 -14.83 2.07 1.45
N VAL A 49 -14.53 2.45 2.69
CA VAL A 49 -15.02 1.76 3.89
C VAL A 49 -16.55 1.81 3.97
N ILE A 50 -17.13 3.01 3.78
CA ILE A 50 -18.59 3.19 3.81
C ILE A 50 -19.25 2.43 2.66
N ILE A 51 -18.71 2.52 1.44
CA ILE A 51 -19.26 1.81 0.27
C ILE A 51 -19.27 0.29 0.50
N GLN A 52 -18.15 -0.27 0.99
CA GLN A 52 -18.04 -1.70 1.27
C GLN A 52 -18.97 -2.14 2.41
N TYR A 53 -19.11 -1.33 3.46
CA TYR A 53 -20.02 -1.60 4.56
C TYR A 53 -21.48 -1.64 4.11
N VAL A 54 -21.91 -0.64 3.32
CA VAL A 54 -23.27 -0.60 2.73
C VAL A 54 -23.48 -1.79 1.80
N TYR A 55 -22.50 -2.10 0.94
CA TYR A 55 -22.58 -3.25 0.04
C TYR A 55 -22.76 -4.58 0.78
N ALA A 56 -22.03 -4.77 1.89
CA ALA A 56 -22.14 -5.99 2.71
C ALA A 56 -23.50 -6.08 3.46
N THR A 57 -23.99 -4.96 4.00
CA THR A 57 -25.21 -4.93 4.85
C THR A 57 -26.51 -4.88 4.06
N CYS A 58 -26.53 -4.33 2.85
CA CYS A 58 -27.73 -4.26 1.99
C CYS A 58 -28.09 -5.59 1.29
N GLY A 59 -27.54 -6.73 1.74
CA GLY A 59 -27.95 -8.05 1.26
C GLY A 59 -27.36 -8.50 -0.09
N TRP A 60 -26.42 -7.75 -0.66
CA TRP A 60 -25.76 -8.11 -1.94
C TRP A 60 -24.76 -9.27 -1.80
N CYS A 61 -24.31 -9.56 -0.57
CA CYS A 61 -23.48 -10.73 -0.23
C CYS A 61 -24.09 -11.51 0.95
N PRO A 62 -25.19 -12.26 0.73
CA PRO A 62 -25.91 -12.93 1.81
C PRO A 62 -25.10 -14.06 2.48
N GLN A 63 -24.08 -14.59 1.79
CA GLN A 63 -23.17 -15.60 2.34
C GLN A 63 -22.01 -15.01 3.15
N SER A 64 -21.71 -13.71 3.00
CA SER A 64 -20.55 -13.08 3.65
C SER A 64 -20.90 -12.35 4.93
N TRP A 65 -22.14 -11.88 5.07
CA TRP A 65 -22.59 -11.16 6.26
C TRP A 65 -23.97 -11.67 6.70
N THR A 66 -24.03 -12.34 7.84
CA THR A 66 -25.27 -12.87 8.45
C THR A 66 -25.82 -11.98 9.57
N GLY A 67 -25.31 -10.74 9.69
CA GLY A 67 -25.67 -9.81 10.76
C GLY A 67 -24.68 -9.83 11.93
N TYR A 68 -24.92 -8.96 12.91
CA TYR A 68 -24.15 -8.95 14.14
C TYR A 68 -24.57 -10.12 15.03
N SER A 69 -23.64 -11.03 15.30
CA SER A 69 -23.81 -12.14 16.23
C SER A 69 -22.61 -12.22 17.17
N MET A 70 -22.84 -12.58 18.43
CA MET A 70 -21.76 -12.70 19.40
C MET A 70 -20.79 -13.85 19.06
N ASN A 71 -21.24 -14.81 18.26
CA ASN A 71 -20.39 -15.87 17.70
C ASN A 71 -19.36 -15.34 16.69
N ALA A 72 -19.59 -14.17 16.06
CA ALA A 72 -18.62 -13.56 15.15
C ALA A 72 -17.35 -13.08 15.88
N PHE A 73 -17.43 -12.88 17.20
CA PHE A 73 -16.31 -12.47 18.03
C PHE A 73 -15.60 -13.63 18.75
N ALA A 74 -16.11 -14.86 18.64
CA ALA A 74 -15.57 -16.02 19.35
C ALA A 74 -14.14 -16.38 18.89
N ASP A 75 -13.86 -16.24 17.59
CA ASP A 75 -12.57 -16.61 16.97
C ASP A 75 -11.66 -15.40 16.68
N LEU A 76 -11.86 -14.27 17.36
CA LEU A 76 -11.05 -13.06 17.11
C LEU A 76 -9.62 -13.18 17.66
N TRP A 77 -9.40 -14.00 18.69
CA TRP A 77 -8.11 -14.05 19.38
C TRP A 77 -6.94 -14.50 18.47
N PRO A 78 -7.06 -15.58 17.67
CA PRO A 78 -6.04 -15.91 16.67
C PRO A 78 -5.79 -14.78 15.67
N PHE A 79 -6.83 -14.07 15.23
CA PHE A 79 -6.71 -12.95 14.30
C PHE A 79 -5.97 -11.76 14.92
N ILE A 80 -6.25 -11.43 16.18
CA ILE A 80 -5.52 -10.38 16.92
C ILE A 80 -4.05 -10.76 17.04
N LYS A 81 -3.74 -12.01 17.42
CA LYS A 81 -2.35 -12.47 17.53
C LYS A 81 -1.59 -12.33 16.20
N LEU A 82 -2.23 -12.68 15.08
CA LEU A 82 -1.65 -12.52 13.74
C LEU A 82 -1.48 -11.04 13.36
N SER A 83 -2.48 -10.21 13.67
CA SER A 83 -2.46 -8.77 13.41
C SER A 83 -1.37 -8.06 14.22
N VAL A 84 -1.18 -8.43 15.49
CA VAL A 84 -0.11 -7.89 16.34
C VAL A 84 1.26 -8.29 15.79
N ALA A 85 1.45 -9.55 15.38
CA ALA A 85 2.71 -9.98 14.77
C ALA A 85 3.02 -9.18 13.49
N SER A 86 2.04 -8.98 12.61
CA SER A 86 2.18 -8.14 11.42
C SER A 86 2.43 -6.67 11.77
N GLY A 87 1.75 -6.13 12.79
CA GLY A 87 1.94 -4.77 13.26
C GLY A 87 3.36 -4.54 13.80
N VAL A 88 3.90 -5.48 14.58
CA VAL A 88 5.28 -5.42 15.05
C VAL A 88 6.27 -5.48 13.90
N MET A 89 6.05 -6.34 12.91
CA MET A 89 6.88 -6.41 11.69
C MET A 89 6.96 -5.06 10.96
N LEU A 90 5.81 -4.42 10.72
CA LEU A 90 5.73 -3.10 10.08
C LEU A 90 6.38 -2.00 10.94
N CYS A 91 6.17 -2.03 12.26
CA CYS A 91 6.84 -1.09 13.16
C CYS A 91 8.36 -1.22 13.10
N LEU A 92 8.89 -2.44 13.06
CA LEU A 92 10.32 -2.69 12.93
C LEU A 92 10.88 -2.17 11.60
N GLU A 93 10.15 -2.35 10.51
CA GLU A 93 10.51 -1.81 9.19
C GLU A 93 10.59 -0.28 9.20
N LEU A 94 9.58 0.39 9.77
CA LEU A 94 9.57 1.85 9.89
C LEU A 94 10.65 2.38 10.83
N TRP A 95 10.93 1.67 11.93
CA TRP A 95 12.01 2.04 12.85
C TRP A 95 13.37 1.86 12.21
N TYR A 96 13.57 0.78 11.46
CA TYR A 96 14.79 0.56 10.69
C TYR A 96 15.05 1.71 9.71
N GLN A 97 14.05 2.11 8.93
CA GLN A 97 14.16 3.25 8.00
C GLN A 97 14.51 4.55 8.74
N LYS A 98 13.91 4.81 9.92
CA LYS A 98 14.22 5.98 10.74
C LYS A 98 15.65 5.95 11.28
N ILE A 99 16.17 4.78 11.68
CA ILE A 99 17.55 4.65 12.14
C ILE A 99 18.52 4.92 10.98
N VAL A 100 18.26 4.39 9.78
CA VAL A 100 19.06 4.69 8.58
C VAL A 100 19.03 6.19 8.26
N PHE A 101 17.86 6.82 8.33
CA PHE A 101 17.73 8.26 8.19
C PHE A 101 18.58 9.03 9.22
N LEU A 102 18.53 8.65 10.49
CA LEU A 102 19.35 9.28 11.54
C LEU A 102 20.86 9.09 11.32
N MET A 103 21.28 7.98 10.70
CA MET A 103 22.66 7.79 10.27
C MET A 103 23.00 8.71 9.10
N ALA A 104 22.11 8.86 8.12
CA ALA A 104 22.28 9.77 6.98
C ALA A 104 22.51 11.21 7.43
N VAL A 105 21.80 11.65 8.47
CA VAL A 105 21.93 13.00 9.05
C VAL A 105 23.34 13.27 9.61
N LYS A 106 24.05 12.24 10.08
CA LYS A 106 25.39 12.37 10.67
C LYS A 106 26.53 12.42 9.64
N LEU A 107 26.25 12.27 8.35
CA LEU A 107 27.28 12.41 7.32
C LEU A 107 27.72 13.87 7.19
N LYS A 108 28.96 14.04 6.72
CA LYS A 108 29.60 15.37 6.54
C LYS A 108 28.81 16.27 5.59
N ASP A 109 28.14 15.68 4.60
CA ASP A 109 27.25 16.36 3.65
C ASP A 109 25.78 16.02 3.98
N THR A 110 25.33 16.44 5.16
CA THR A 110 24.00 16.13 5.73
C THR A 110 22.86 16.40 4.74
N ASP A 111 22.82 17.58 4.14
CA ASP A 111 21.73 18.00 3.25
C ASP A 111 21.64 17.07 2.02
N VAL A 112 22.80 16.77 1.42
CA VAL A 112 22.88 15.89 0.24
C VAL A 112 22.45 14.46 0.59
N ALA A 113 22.87 13.93 1.74
CA ALA A 113 22.54 12.58 2.17
C ALA A 113 21.06 12.44 2.52
N VAL A 114 20.48 13.42 3.21
CA VAL A 114 19.07 13.45 3.62
C VAL A 114 18.15 13.61 2.40
N ASP A 115 18.47 14.52 1.49
CA ASP A 115 17.69 14.75 0.28
C ASP A 115 17.73 13.52 -0.65
N SER A 116 18.91 12.94 -0.85
CA SER A 116 19.06 11.71 -1.65
C SER A 116 18.27 10.55 -1.04
N PHE A 117 18.31 10.40 0.29
CA PHE A 117 17.52 9.37 0.98
C PHE A 117 16.00 9.59 0.82
N SER A 118 15.53 10.84 0.88
CA SER A 118 14.12 11.18 0.65
C SER A 118 13.66 10.84 -0.77
N ILE A 119 14.50 11.10 -1.77
CA ILE A 119 14.24 10.72 -3.17
C ILE A 119 14.17 9.19 -3.29
N CYS A 120 15.12 8.46 -2.70
CA CYS A 120 15.13 7.00 -2.68
C CYS A 120 13.86 6.42 -2.05
N LEU A 121 13.39 6.96 -0.93
CA LEU A 121 12.14 6.52 -0.28
C LEU A 121 10.91 6.77 -1.15
N ASN A 122 10.85 7.89 -1.87
CA ASN A 122 9.76 8.17 -2.81
C ASN A 122 9.74 7.16 -3.96
N ILE A 123 10.90 6.89 -4.56
CA ILE A 123 11.03 5.89 -5.64
C ILE A 123 10.64 4.51 -5.12
N ASN A 124 11.14 4.11 -3.94
CA ASN A 124 10.79 2.84 -3.32
C ASN A 124 9.29 2.74 -3.01
N SER A 125 8.65 3.83 -2.57
CA SER A 125 7.20 3.84 -2.32
C SER A 125 6.38 3.61 -3.60
N TRP A 126 6.81 4.19 -4.72
CA TRP A 126 6.17 3.97 -6.03
C TRP A 126 6.41 2.56 -6.54
N GLU A 127 7.64 2.06 -6.41
CA GLU A 127 8.00 0.70 -6.76
C GLU A 127 7.17 -0.31 -5.96
N MET A 128 7.09 -0.15 -4.63
CA MET A 128 6.38 -1.05 -3.72
C MET A 128 4.88 -1.13 -3.99
N ALA A 129 4.26 -0.11 -4.61
CA ALA A 129 2.84 -0.16 -4.95
C ALA A 129 2.49 -1.36 -5.85
N ILE A 130 3.38 -1.73 -6.77
CA ILE A 130 3.16 -2.85 -7.70
C ILE A 130 3.25 -4.19 -6.95
N PRO A 131 4.35 -4.56 -6.26
CA PRO A 131 4.42 -5.78 -5.46
C PRO A 131 3.35 -5.90 -4.40
N LEU A 132 2.96 -4.80 -3.73
CA LEU A 132 1.88 -4.82 -2.74
C LEU A 132 0.53 -5.20 -3.36
N GLY A 133 0.23 -4.71 -4.57
CA GLY A 133 -0.96 -5.13 -5.31
C GLY A 133 -0.97 -6.64 -5.59
N PHE A 134 0.16 -7.19 -6.04
CA PHE A 134 0.31 -8.63 -6.25
C PHE A 134 0.22 -9.43 -4.95
N LEU A 135 0.83 -8.93 -3.87
CA LEU A 135 0.76 -9.55 -2.55
C LEU A 135 -0.69 -9.71 -2.11
N VAL A 136 -1.48 -8.64 -2.13
CA VAL A 136 -2.89 -8.68 -1.72
C VAL A 136 -3.70 -9.65 -2.59
N SER A 137 -3.51 -9.62 -3.91
CA SER A 137 -4.19 -10.53 -4.84
C SER A 137 -3.84 -12.00 -4.57
N ASN A 138 -2.55 -12.31 -4.41
CA ASN A 138 -2.08 -13.66 -4.15
C ASN A 138 -2.51 -14.15 -2.75
N SER A 139 -2.49 -13.29 -1.73
CA SER A 139 -2.99 -13.60 -0.39
C SER A 139 -4.46 -14.00 -0.42
N VAL A 140 -5.31 -13.27 -1.16
CA VAL A 140 -6.73 -13.62 -1.31
C VAL A 140 -6.88 -14.97 -2.02
N ARG A 141 -6.09 -15.24 -3.06
CA ARG A 141 -6.14 -16.54 -3.76
C ARG A 141 -5.73 -17.69 -2.84
N VAL A 142 -4.57 -17.58 -2.19
CA VAL A 142 -4.06 -18.60 -1.26
C VAL A 142 -5.04 -18.83 -0.12
N ALA A 143 -5.63 -17.77 0.45
CA ALA A 143 -6.64 -17.88 1.50
C ALA A 143 -7.91 -18.62 1.05
N ASN A 144 -8.38 -18.40 -0.19
CA ASN A 144 -9.52 -19.14 -0.73
C ASN A 144 -9.20 -20.63 -0.92
N GLU A 145 -8.01 -20.98 -1.45
CA GLU A 145 -7.63 -22.39 -1.65
C GLU A 145 -7.41 -23.12 -0.32
N LEU A 146 -6.79 -22.44 0.64
CA LEU A 146 -6.61 -22.93 2.01
C LEU A 146 -7.97 -23.18 2.68
N GLY A 147 -8.90 -22.22 2.58
CA GLY A 147 -10.25 -22.33 3.14
C GLY A 147 -11.11 -23.40 2.45
N ALA A 148 -10.81 -23.76 1.20
CA ALA A 148 -11.46 -24.85 0.47
C ALA A 148 -10.88 -26.24 0.79
N GLY A 149 -9.82 -26.34 1.61
CA GLY A 149 -9.16 -27.60 1.95
C GLY A 149 -8.34 -28.22 0.81
N ARG A 150 -8.00 -27.44 -0.24
CA ARG A 150 -7.35 -27.93 -1.46
C ARG A 150 -5.83 -27.77 -1.38
N THR A 151 -5.19 -28.60 -0.59
CA THR A 151 -3.74 -28.53 -0.29
C THR A 151 -2.82 -28.51 -1.52
N ARG A 152 -3.18 -29.19 -2.61
CA ARG A 152 -2.40 -29.16 -3.87
C ARG A 152 -2.51 -27.81 -4.58
N GLU A 153 -3.71 -27.24 -4.64
CA GLU A 153 -3.99 -25.97 -5.30
C GLU A 153 -3.40 -24.79 -4.52
N GLU A 154 -3.46 -24.87 -3.18
CA GLU A 154 -2.79 -23.94 -2.26
C GLU A 154 -1.27 -23.87 -2.51
N LYS A 155 -0.58 -25.02 -2.48
CA LYS A 155 0.87 -25.09 -2.73
C LYS A 155 1.23 -24.57 -4.12
N PHE A 156 0.43 -24.91 -5.13
CA PHE A 156 0.62 -24.37 -6.47
C PHE A 156 0.41 -22.85 -6.50
N ALA A 157 -0.56 -22.32 -5.76
CA ALA A 157 -0.81 -20.89 -5.67
C ALA A 157 0.34 -20.13 -5.04
N VAL A 158 0.92 -20.66 -3.96
CA VAL A 158 2.12 -20.11 -3.32
C VAL A 158 3.31 -20.14 -4.29
N ALA A 159 3.56 -21.27 -4.96
CA ALA A 159 4.67 -21.40 -5.90
C ALA A 159 4.57 -20.39 -7.06
N VAL A 160 3.39 -20.27 -7.67
CA VAL A 160 3.14 -19.28 -8.74
C VAL A 160 3.30 -17.86 -8.22
N SER A 161 2.84 -17.55 -7.01
CA SER A 161 3.02 -16.24 -6.38
C SER A 161 4.51 -15.88 -6.23
N VAL A 162 5.33 -16.81 -5.76
CA VAL A 162 6.78 -16.57 -5.58
C VAL A 162 7.46 -16.33 -6.92
N ILE A 163 7.21 -17.19 -7.92
CA ILE A 163 7.82 -17.05 -9.25
C ILE A 163 7.42 -15.73 -9.90
N THR A 164 6.12 -15.40 -9.91
CA THR A 164 5.62 -14.17 -10.55
C THR A 164 6.15 -12.92 -9.87
N SER A 165 6.14 -12.85 -8.53
CA SER A 165 6.73 -11.72 -7.80
C SER A 165 8.23 -11.57 -8.04
N THR A 166 8.97 -12.67 -8.17
CA THR A 166 10.41 -12.64 -8.44
C THR A 166 10.69 -12.10 -9.85
N VAL A 167 9.92 -12.56 -10.86
CA VAL A 167 10.05 -12.08 -12.24
C VAL A 167 9.70 -10.59 -12.33
N ILE A 168 8.61 -10.16 -11.70
CA ILE A 168 8.21 -8.74 -11.70
C ILE A 168 9.27 -7.89 -11.00
N GLY A 169 9.79 -8.33 -9.85
CA GLY A 169 10.87 -7.64 -9.15
C GLY A 169 12.14 -7.51 -10.00
N MET A 170 12.54 -8.57 -10.71
CA MET A 170 13.67 -8.50 -11.64
C MET A 170 13.43 -7.51 -12.79
N VAL A 171 12.23 -7.50 -13.37
CA VAL A 171 11.88 -6.56 -14.45
C VAL A 171 11.91 -5.11 -13.95
N LEU A 172 11.33 -4.83 -12.78
CA LEU A 172 11.34 -3.50 -12.18
C LEU A 172 12.76 -3.05 -11.84
N LEU A 173 13.60 -3.93 -11.31
CA LEU A 173 15.00 -3.64 -11.02
C LEU A 173 15.76 -3.26 -12.30
N ILE A 174 15.62 -4.04 -13.38
CA ILE A 174 16.27 -3.74 -14.66
C ILE A 174 15.77 -2.40 -15.21
N LEU A 175 14.46 -2.14 -15.13
CA LEU A 175 13.85 -0.89 -15.58
C LEU A 175 14.36 0.32 -14.79
N ILE A 176 14.39 0.24 -13.46
CA ILE A 176 14.90 1.32 -12.61
C ILE A 176 16.38 1.58 -12.90
N LEU A 177 17.20 0.53 -13.05
CA LEU A 177 18.62 0.69 -13.40
C LEU A 177 18.81 1.30 -14.79
N ALA A 178 17.94 1.00 -15.76
CA ALA A 178 18.00 1.56 -17.10
C ALA A 178 17.63 3.06 -17.14
N ILE A 179 16.65 3.48 -16.35
CA ILE A 179 16.13 4.87 -16.33
C ILE A 179 16.81 5.70 -15.20
N ARG A 180 17.77 5.13 -14.45
CA ARG A 180 18.34 5.76 -13.25
C ARG A 180 18.89 7.18 -13.47
N SER A 181 19.49 7.45 -14.63
CA SER A 181 20.07 8.76 -14.96
C SER A 181 18.99 9.82 -15.13
N ASP A 182 17.87 9.44 -15.74
CA ASP A 182 16.79 10.36 -16.06
C ASP A 182 15.84 10.52 -14.86
N LEU A 183 15.66 9.47 -14.05
CA LEU A 183 14.85 9.51 -12.82
C LEU A 183 15.36 10.57 -11.83
N ALA A 184 16.67 10.68 -11.65
CA ALA A 184 17.25 11.69 -10.76
C ALA A 184 16.95 13.14 -11.24
N THR A 185 16.83 13.36 -12.56
CA THR A 185 16.51 14.68 -13.12
C THR A 185 15.07 15.11 -12.87
N VAL A 186 14.13 14.16 -12.68
CA VAL A 186 12.72 14.47 -12.37
C VAL A 186 12.56 15.03 -10.96
N PHE A 187 13.38 14.57 -10.01
CA PHE A 187 13.30 15.00 -8.61
C PHE A 187 14.23 16.17 -8.30
N THR A 188 15.34 16.35 -9.02
CA THR A 188 16.29 17.45 -8.76
C THR A 188 17.15 17.85 -9.96
N ASN A 189 17.38 19.16 -10.08
CA ASN A 189 18.28 19.76 -11.06
C ASN A 189 19.74 19.85 -10.57
N SER A 190 20.03 19.46 -9.32
CA SER A 190 21.38 19.51 -8.76
C SER A 190 22.22 18.31 -9.19
N THR A 191 23.36 18.57 -9.83
CA THR A 191 24.31 17.53 -10.27
C THR A 191 24.95 16.76 -9.11
N ILE A 192 24.99 17.36 -7.91
CA ILE A 192 25.54 16.74 -6.69
C ILE A 192 24.54 15.70 -6.15
N LEU A 193 23.25 16.03 -6.11
CA LEU A 193 22.19 15.12 -5.69
C LEU A 193 21.99 13.97 -6.69
N GLN A 194 22.14 14.25 -7.99
CA GLN A 194 22.10 13.22 -9.03
C GLN A 194 23.21 12.17 -8.86
N LYS A 195 24.39 12.58 -8.38
CA LYS A 195 25.51 11.67 -8.08
C LYS A 195 25.37 10.95 -6.74
N GLY A 196 24.71 11.56 -5.76
CA GLY A 196 24.44 10.92 -4.45
C GLY A 196 23.36 9.84 -4.50
N CYS A 197 22.50 9.88 -5.52
CA CYS A 197 21.49 8.85 -5.79
C CYS A 197 22.02 7.66 -6.61
N LEU A 198 23.28 7.72 -7.08
CA LEU A 198 24.00 6.72 -7.90
C LEU A 198 24.96 5.88 -7.06
#